data_AF-A0A3S3SJS5-F1
#
_entry.id   AF-A0A3S3SJS5-F1
#
_cell.length_a   1.000
_cell.length_b   1.000
_cell.length_c   1.000
_cell.angle_alpha   90.00
_cell.angle_beta   90.00
_cell.angle_gamma   90.00
#
_symmetry.space_group_name_H-M   'P 1'
#
loop_
_entity.id
_entity.type
_entity.pdbx_description
1 polymer ?
#
loop_
_entity_poly.entity_id
_entity_poly.type
_entity_poly.pdbx_seq_one_letter_code
_entity_poly.pdbx_strand_id
1 'polypeptide(L)'
;MGSFSTKTTHPVYLKGIQNIWNEVGINLNLIMPYQFKTKGEVLLKCKNQQLLKELVFQSVSCGKYRVYKMQHCGRCVPCLVRRAAFQHWGEVDQTLGGYYSEQLERINHGNPDDVGAVANACLVAQQSGIHRLVSGNLSFVDHQNRSDFEGIFSRGLNEVKQLLRGKGVI
;
A
#
# COMPACT_ATOMS: atom_id res chain seq x y z
N MET A 1 5.56 -5.19 -14.53
CA MET A 1 4.29 -4.44 -14.47
C MET A 1 3.33 -5.18 -13.56
N GLY A 2 3.05 -4.68 -12.35
CA GLY A 2 2.01 -5.22 -11.47
C GLY A 2 0.85 -4.23 -11.45
N SER A 3 -0.32 -4.61 -11.98
CA SER A 3 -1.52 -3.79 -11.88
C SER A 3 -2.06 -3.86 -10.44
N PHE A 4 -1.56 -3.01 -9.57
CA PHE A 4 -2.22 -2.78 -8.29
C PHE A 4 -3.50 -1.96 -8.52
N SER A 5 -4.54 -2.27 -7.77
CA SER A 5 -5.97 -1.91 -7.93
C SER A 5 -6.32 -0.41 -7.99
N THR A 6 -5.36 0.49 -8.20
CA THR A 6 -5.49 1.93 -7.94
C THR A 6 -4.93 2.81 -9.07
N LYS A 7 -5.02 2.37 -10.34
CA LYS A 7 -4.70 3.24 -11.49
C LYS A 7 -5.50 4.55 -11.50
N THR A 8 -6.70 4.56 -10.91
CA THR A 8 -7.56 5.74 -10.75
C THR A 8 -7.02 6.78 -9.76
N THR A 9 -6.10 6.40 -8.87
CA THR A 9 -5.44 7.34 -7.93
C THR A 9 -4.06 7.78 -8.43
N HIS A 10 -3.66 7.33 -9.61
CA HIS A 10 -2.37 7.69 -10.20
C HIS A 10 -2.34 9.20 -10.49
N PRO A 11 -1.24 9.92 -10.17
CA PRO A 11 -1.16 11.38 -10.34
C PRO A 11 -1.49 11.85 -11.76
N VAL A 12 -1.04 11.12 -12.80
CA VAL A 12 -1.39 11.41 -14.20
C VAL A 12 -2.89 11.36 -14.45
N TYR A 13 -3.58 10.36 -13.88
CA TYR A 13 -5.02 10.20 -14.07
C TYR A 13 -5.77 11.36 -13.40
N LEU A 14 -5.43 11.67 -12.14
CA LEU A 14 -6.09 12.74 -11.38
C LEU A 14 -5.83 14.12 -11.99
N LYS A 15 -4.62 14.37 -12.52
CA LYS A 15 -4.31 15.58 -13.29
C LYS A 15 -5.20 15.66 -14.54
N GLY A 16 -5.41 14.54 -15.22
CA GLY A 16 -6.34 14.46 -16.35
C GLY A 16 -7.77 14.84 -15.97
N ILE A 17 -8.27 14.35 -14.83
CA ILE A 17 -9.61 14.73 -14.33
C ILE A 17 -9.68 16.23 -14.01
N GLN A 18 -8.69 16.79 -13.31
CA GLN A 18 -8.66 18.23 -13.02
C GLN A 18 -8.65 19.06 -14.30
N ASN A 19 -7.89 18.66 -15.33
CA ASN A 19 -7.88 19.34 -16.61
C ASN A 19 -9.27 19.32 -17.26
N ILE A 20 -9.95 18.17 -17.27
CA ILE A 20 -11.32 18.08 -17.79
C ILE A 20 -12.25 19.03 -17.03
N TRP A 21 -12.18 19.07 -15.70
CA TRP A 21 -12.99 19.98 -14.89
C TRP A 21 -12.77 21.45 -15.25
N ASN A 22 -11.51 21.85 -15.42
CA ASN A 22 -11.16 23.21 -15.82
C ASN A 22 -11.76 23.56 -17.19
N GLU A 23 -11.62 22.67 -18.19
CA GLU A 23 -12.12 22.89 -19.55
C GLU A 23 -13.65 23.00 -19.63
N VAL A 24 -14.37 22.25 -18.80
CA VAL A 24 -15.85 22.31 -18.77
C VAL A 24 -16.39 23.36 -17.78
N GLY A 25 -15.53 24.19 -17.18
CA GLY A 25 -15.93 25.28 -16.29
C GLY A 25 -16.33 24.84 -14.87
N ILE A 26 -15.93 23.66 -14.41
CA ILE A 26 -16.14 23.21 -13.03
C ILE A 26 -15.05 23.86 -12.15
N ASN A 27 -15.46 24.84 -11.34
CA ASN A 27 -14.56 25.55 -10.41
C ASN A 27 -14.36 24.79 -9.08
N LEU A 28 -13.81 23.57 -9.18
CA LEU A 28 -13.45 22.74 -8.04
C LEU A 28 -12.01 22.24 -8.17
N ASN A 29 -11.30 22.18 -7.05
CA ASN A 29 -9.91 21.70 -6.99
C ASN A 29 -9.84 20.32 -6.33
N LEU A 30 -9.23 19.35 -7.03
CA LEU A 30 -8.88 18.06 -6.46
C LEU A 30 -7.69 18.20 -5.51
N ILE A 31 -7.91 17.84 -4.24
CA ILE A 31 -6.88 17.86 -3.20
C ILE A 31 -6.54 16.41 -2.83
N MET A 32 -5.26 16.08 -2.86
CA MET A 32 -4.73 14.76 -2.49
C MET A 32 -3.92 14.84 -1.19
N PRO A 33 -4.57 14.95 -0.01
CA PRO A 33 -3.89 15.22 1.27
C PRO A 33 -2.90 14.12 1.69
N TYR A 34 -3.01 12.95 1.08
CA TYR A 34 -2.23 11.75 1.39
C TYR A 34 -1.33 11.29 0.24
N GLN A 35 -1.14 12.10 -0.81
CA GLN A 35 -0.35 11.70 -1.99
C GLN A 35 1.07 11.25 -1.64
N PHE A 36 1.68 11.86 -0.63
CA PHE A 36 3.05 11.58 -0.19
C PHE A 36 3.12 10.82 1.14
N LYS A 37 2.08 10.04 1.47
CA LYS A 37 2.00 9.27 2.70
C LYS A 37 1.88 7.77 2.44
N THR A 38 2.58 6.99 3.24
CA THR A 38 2.38 5.53 3.31
C THR A 38 1.04 5.20 3.94
N LYS A 39 0.60 3.94 3.86
CA LYS A 39 -0.64 3.52 4.54
C LYS A 39 -0.52 3.62 6.06
N GLY A 40 0.63 3.28 6.64
CA GLY A 40 0.88 3.53 8.07
C GLY A 40 0.77 5.00 8.42
N GLU A 41 1.43 5.88 7.67
CA GLU A 41 1.37 7.34 7.89
C GLU A 41 -0.05 7.90 7.73
N VAL A 42 -0.87 7.34 6.82
CA VAL A 42 -2.28 7.71 6.66
C VAL A 42 -3.09 7.34 7.89
N LEU A 43 -2.95 6.11 8.41
CA LEU A 43 -3.68 5.69 9.61
C LEU A 43 -3.27 6.56 10.81
N LEU A 44 -1.97 6.78 10.99
CA LEU A 44 -1.43 7.60 12.08
C LEU A 44 -1.85 9.07 12.01
N LYS A 45 -1.85 9.67 10.81
CA LYS A 45 -2.08 11.12 10.62
C LYS A 45 -3.51 11.46 10.19
N CYS A 46 -4.43 10.50 10.16
CA CYS A 46 -5.83 10.79 9.86
C CYS A 46 -6.38 11.77 10.90
N LYS A 47 -6.98 12.88 10.44
CA LYS A 47 -7.47 13.94 11.34
C LYS A 47 -8.60 13.45 12.25
N ASN A 48 -9.49 12.60 11.74
CA ASN A 48 -10.60 12.05 12.50
C ASN A 48 -10.28 10.61 12.92
N GLN A 49 -9.48 10.48 13.99
CA GLN A 49 -9.09 9.18 14.54
C GLN A 49 -10.29 8.37 15.06
N GLN A 50 -11.30 9.04 15.62
CA GLN A 50 -12.50 8.39 16.13
C GLN A 50 -13.25 7.66 15.01
N LEU A 51 -13.58 8.37 13.93
CA LEU A 51 -14.25 7.79 12.77
C LEU A 51 -13.37 6.75 12.07
N LEU A 52 -12.05 6.96 12.03
CA LEU A 52 -11.13 5.97 11.49
C LEU A 52 -11.22 4.65 12.26
N LYS A 53 -11.18 4.69 13.60
CA LYS A 53 -11.29 3.49 14.44
C LYS A 53 -12.64 2.78 14.28
N GLU A 54 -13.72 3.51 14.07
CA GLU A 54 -15.05 2.94 13.82
C GLU A 54 -15.12 2.16 12.49
N LEU A 55 -14.45 2.64 11.45
CA LEU A 55 -14.63 2.15 10.07
C LEU A 55 -13.47 1.29 9.54
N VAL A 56 -12.24 1.51 10.00
CA VAL A 56 -11.05 0.91 9.38
C VAL A 56 -11.07 -0.62 9.43
N PHE A 57 -11.61 -1.20 10.50
CA PHE A 57 -11.72 -2.64 10.68
C PHE A 57 -12.70 -3.30 9.71
N GLN A 58 -13.71 -2.55 9.24
CA GLN A 58 -14.71 -3.00 8.28
C GLN A 58 -14.26 -2.79 6.82
N SER A 59 -13.20 -2.01 6.60
CA SER A 59 -12.69 -1.70 5.25
C SER A 59 -12.00 -2.89 4.58
N VAL A 60 -12.16 -2.98 3.25
CA VAL A 60 -11.56 -4.05 2.44
C VAL A 60 -10.32 -3.54 1.71
N SER A 61 -9.18 -4.18 1.94
CA SER A 61 -7.93 -3.93 1.19
C SER A 61 -7.53 -5.13 0.32
N CYS A 62 -8.01 -6.33 0.66
CA CYS A 62 -7.58 -7.58 0.04
C CYS A 62 -7.90 -7.64 -1.46
N GLY A 63 -6.88 -7.87 -2.30
CA GLY A 63 -7.06 -8.06 -3.74
C GLY A 63 -7.73 -9.39 -4.12
N LYS A 64 -7.88 -10.31 -3.16
CA LYS A 64 -8.48 -11.64 -3.34
C LYS A 64 -9.74 -11.82 -2.45
N TYR A 65 -10.36 -10.73 -1.99
CA TYR A 65 -11.44 -10.77 -0.98
C TYR A 65 -12.60 -11.71 -1.33
N ARG A 66 -13.08 -11.65 -2.59
CA ARG A 66 -14.15 -12.53 -3.08
C ARG A 66 -13.74 -14.00 -3.16
N VAL A 67 -12.47 -14.28 -3.49
CA VAL A 67 -11.94 -15.66 -3.58
C VAL A 67 -11.94 -16.30 -2.19
N TYR A 68 -11.62 -15.53 -1.16
CA TYR A 68 -11.62 -15.97 0.24
C TYR A 68 -12.96 -15.69 0.94
N LYS A 69 -14.09 -15.85 0.23
CA LYS A 69 -15.45 -15.78 0.80
C LYS A 69 -15.72 -14.51 1.64
N MET A 70 -15.29 -13.36 1.12
CA MET A 70 -15.44 -12.06 1.81
C MET A 70 -14.63 -11.99 3.11
N GLN A 71 -13.44 -12.59 3.12
CA GLN A 71 -12.44 -12.48 4.19
C GLN A 71 -11.11 -12.00 3.60
N HIS A 72 -10.33 -11.24 4.35
CA HIS A 72 -8.99 -10.85 3.92
C HIS A 72 -8.07 -12.08 3.89
N CYS A 73 -7.32 -12.27 2.80
CA CYS A 73 -6.50 -13.47 2.67
C CYS A 73 -5.23 -13.48 3.55
N GLY A 74 -4.85 -12.34 4.13
CA GLY A 74 -3.67 -12.18 4.98
C GLY A 74 -2.32 -12.10 4.27
N ARG A 75 -2.24 -12.48 2.98
CA ARG A 75 -0.97 -12.76 2.31
C ARG A 75 -0.69 -11.98 1.03
N CYS A 76 -1.72 -11.53 0.32
CA CYS A 76 -1.53 -10.75 -0.90
C CYS A 76 -0.88 -9.39 -0.58
N VAL A 77 -0.22 -8.76 -1.56
CA VAL A 77 0.47 -7.47 -1.35
C VAL A 77 -0.40 -6.42 -0.62
N PRO A 78 -1.68 -6.19 -1.00
CA PRO A 78 -2.55 -5.28 -0.24
C PRO A 78 -2.79 -5.68 1.22
N CYS A 79 -2.90 -6.98 1.54
CA CYS A 79 -3.02 -7.45 2.92
C CYS A 79 -1.72 -7.24 3.70
N LEU A 80 -0.55 -7.47 3.08
CA LEU A 80 0.74 -7.21 3.72
C LEU A 80 0.92 -5.73 4.05
N VAL A 81 0.58 -4.84 3.10
CA VAL A 81 0.60 -3.38 3.32
C VAL A 81 -0.39 -2.98 4.41
N ARG A 82 -1.59 -3.56 4.45
CA ARG A 82 -2.58 -3.31 5.53
C ARG A 82 -2.03 -3.70 6.90
N ARG A 83 -1.52 -4.92 7.06
CA ARG A 83 -0.97 -5.41 8.33
C ARG A 83 0.21 -4.57 8.80
N ALA A 84 1.10 -4.20 7.87
CA ALA A 84 2.22 -3.31 8.14
C ALA A 84 1.76 -1.90 8.56
N ALA A 85 0.69 -1.39 7.93
CA ALA A 85 0.10 -0.10 8.29
C ALA A 85 -0.49 -0.10 9.70
N PHE A 86 -1.21 -1.15 10.11
CA PHE A 86 -1.69 -1.28 11.50
C PHE A 86 -0.53 -1.34 12.49
N GLN A 87 0.51 -2.12 12.18
CA GLN A 87 1.71 -2.18 13.02
C GLN A 87 2.39 -0.82 13.15
N HIS A 88 2.47 -0.03 12.06
CA HIS A 88 3.01 1.34 12.10
C HIS A 88 2.11 2.30 12.89
N TRP A 89 0.79 2.13 12.79
CA TRP A 89 -0.19 2.94 13.52
C TRP A 89 -0.14 2.69 15.04
N GLY A 90 0.27 1.49 15.45
CA GLY A 90 0.35 1.08 16.87
C GLY A 90 -0.98 0.59 17.45
N GLU A 91 -2.02 0.52 16.64
CA GLU A 91 -3.33 -0.03 17.03
C GLU A 91 -3.39 -1.53 16.75
N VAL A 92 -4.12 -2.26 17.59
CA VAL A 92 -4.37 -3.69 17.37
C VAL A 92 -5.25 -3.86 16.12
N ASP A 93 -4.79 -4.66 15.16
CA ASP A 93 -5.55 -4.95 13.95
C ASP A 93 -6.75 -5.87 14.28
N GLN A 94 -7.93 -5.26 14.41
CA GLN A 94 -9.21 -5.93 14.63
C GLN A 94 -10.01 -6.11 13.33
N THR A 95 -9.34 -6.30 12.18
CA THR A 95 -10.00 -6.50 10.87
C THR A 95 -11.17 -7.49 11.00
N LEU A 96 -12.35 -7.07 10.54
CA LEU A 96 -13.59 -7.83 10.67
C LEU A 96 -13.46 -9.20 10.00
N GLY A 97 -13.75 -10.26 10.76
CA GLY A 97 -13.59 -11.64 10.30
C GLY A 97 -12.15 -12.15 10.27
N GLY A 98 -11.16 -11.34 10.69
CA GLY A 98 -9.75 -11.71 10.74
C GLY A 98 -9.11 -11.97 9.37
N TYR A 99 -7.89 -12.49 9.38
CA TYR A 99 -7.23 -12.93 8.16
C TYR A 99 -7.40 -14.44 7.97
N TYR A 100 -7.71 -14.87 6.75
CA TYR A 100 -7.77 -16.29 6.41
C TYR A 100 -6.46 -17.03 6.71
N SER A 101 -5.32 -16.34 6.51
CA SER A 101 -4.01 -16.87 6.88
C SER A 101 -3.27 -15.86 7.75
N GLU A 102 -3.09 -16.22 9.01
CA GLU A 102 -2.35 -15.41 9.99
C GLU A 102 -0.84 -15.52 9.80
N GLN A 103 -0.35 -16.72 9.47
CA GLN A 103 1.06 -17.00 9.25
C GLN A 103 1.55 -16.47 7.89
N LEU A 104 2.73 -15.87 7.89
CA LEU A 104 3.39 -15.32 6.70
C LEU A 104 4.55 -16.19 6.23
N GLU A 105 4.33 -17.50 6.16
CA GLU A 105 5.37 -18.42 5.65
C GLU A 105 5.57 -18.26 4.15
N ARG A 106 6.71 -18.67 3.59
CA ARG A 106 6.90 -18.72 2.14
C ARG A 106 6.22 -19.97 1.58
N ILE A 107 5.56 -19.85 0.43
CA ILE A 107 4.92 -21.01 -0.22
C ILE A 107 5.89 -21.60 -1.23
N ASN A 108 6.17 -22.89 -1.11
CA ASN A 108 6.91 -23.65 -2.11
C ASN A 108 5.94 -24.29 -3.12
N HIS A 109 6.20 -24.03 -4.41
CA HIS A 109 5.59 -24.67 -5.60
C HIS A 109 4.07 -24.47 -5.82
N GLY A 110 3.69 -24.25 -7.10
CA GLY A 110 2.32 -24.34 -7.60
C GLY A 110 1.39 -23.13 -7.38
N ASN A 111 1.68 -22.24 -6.42
CA ASN A 111 0.85 -21.07 -6.14
C ASN A 111 1.67 -19.75 -6.13
N PRO A 112 1.06 -18.59 -6.47
CA PRO A 112 1.73 -17.29 -6.37
C PRO A 112 2.15 -16.96 -4.92
N ASP A 113 3.46 -16.81 -4.69
CA ASP A 113 4.05 -16.46 -3.40
C ASP A 113 4.25 -14.94 -3.26
N ASP A 114 3.15 -14.22 -3.01
CA ASP A 114 3.17 -12.77 -2.76
C ASP A 114 4.08 -12.40 -1.56
N VAL A 115 4.15 -13.27 -0.54
CA VAL A 115 4.99 -13.07 0.65
C VAL A 115 6.47 -13.14 0.27
N GLY A 116 6.88 -14.20 -0.44
CA GLY A 116 8.25 -14.35 -0.94
C GLY A 116 8.66 -13.24 -1.91
N ALA A 117 7.76 -12.81 -2.80
CA ALA A 117 8.04 -11.70 -3.72
C ALA A 117 8.32 -10.38 -2.97
N VAL A 118 7.52 -10.07 -1.95
CA VAL A 118 7.71 -8.86 -1.12
C VAL A 118 8.94 -8.99 -0.22
N ALA A 119 9.20 -10.17 0.34
CA ALA A 119 10.42 -10.46 1.09
C ALA A 119 11.67 -10.20 0.23
N ASN A 120 11.71 -10.72 -0.99
CA ASN A 120 12.79 -10.47 -1.95
C ASN A 120 12.92 -8.97 -2.26
N ALA A 121 11.82 -8.24 -2.46
CA ALA A 121 11.87 -6.80 -2.67
C ALA A 121 12.49 -6.06 -1.48
N CYS A 122 12.16 -6.44 -0.24
CA CYS A 122 12.76 -5.88 0.97
C CYS A 122 14.27 -6.13 1.03
N LEU A 123 14.71 -7.33 0.67
CA LEU A 123 16.13 -7.72 0.66
C LEU A 123 16.91 -6.97 -0.44
N VAL A 124 16.36 -6.88 -1.66
CA VAL A 124 16.94 -6.12 -2.77
C VAL A 124 17.08 -4.64 -2.40
N ALA A 125 16.05 -4.04 -1.80
CA ALA A 125 16.12 -2.64 -1.37
C ALA A 125 17.20 -2.42 -0.30
N GLN A 126 17.39 -3.37 0.62
CA GLN A 126 18.44 -3.30 1.64
C GLN A 126 19.84 -3.43 1.04
N GLN A 127 20.04 -4.32 0.06
CA GLN A 127 21.36 -4.59 -0.51
C GLN A 127 21.76 -3.59 -1.60
N SER A 128 20.82 -3.17 -2.44
CA SER A 128 21.08 -2.43 -3.68
C SER A 128 20.37 -1.07 -3.76
N GLY A 129 19.66 -0.67 -2.70
CA GLY A 129 18.83 0.51 -2.69
C GLY A 129 17.49 0.33 -3.43
N ILE A 130 16.57 1.26 -3.19
CA ILE A 130 15.21 1.23 -3.74
C ILE A 130 15.17 1.46 -5.26
N HIS A 131 16.19 2.12 -5.83
CA HIS A 131 16.19 2.58 -7.23
C HIS A 131 15.89 1.42 -8.19
N ARG A 132 16.52 0.25 -7.97
CA ARG A 132 16.29 -0.96 -8.79
C ARG A 132 14.83 -1.44 -8.82
N LEU A 133 14.03 -1.08 -7.82
CA LEU A 133 12.61 -1.44 -7.73
C LEU A 133 11.69 -0.38 -8.36
N VAL A 134 12.13 0.89 -8.42
CA VAL A 134 11.26 2.04 -8.76
C VAL A 134 11.61 2.73 -10.08
N SER A 135 12.81 2.58 -10.64
CA SER A 135 13.30 3.42 -11.75
C SER A 135 12.35 3.53 -12.94
N GLY A 136 11.78 2.41 -13.40
CA GLY A 136 10.83 2.40 -14.52
C GLY A 136 9.40 2.76 -14.14
N ASN A 137 9.05 2.68 -12.85
CA ASN A 137 7.68 2.91 -12.37
C ASN A 137 7.39 4.40 -12.08
N LEU A 138 8.42 5.25 -11.96
CA LEU A 138 8.28 6.69 -11.68
C LEU A 138 8.55 7.58 -12.90
N SER A 139 8.47 7.04 -14.12
CA SER A 139 8.71 7.79 -15.36
C SER A 139 7.72 8.94 -15.59
N PHE A 140 6.55 8.88 -14.93
CA PHE A 140 5.52 9.92 -15.01
C PHE A 140 5.77 11.11 -14.08
N VAL A 141 6.71 10.98 -13.14
CA VAL A 141 6.97 11.98 -12.09
C VAL A 141 8.00 12.98 -12.61
N ASP A 142 7.74 14.27 -12.41
CA ASP A 142 8.72 15.33 -12.66
C ASP A 142 9.92 15.25 -11.71
N HIS A 143 10.97 16.01 -12.01
CA HIS A 143 12.18 16.02 -11.18
C HIS A 143 11.92 16.55 -9.75
N GLN A 144 10.93 17.43 -9.57
CA GLN A 144 10.66 18.07 -8.28
C GLN A 144 10.00 17.10 -7.30
N ASN A 145 9.09 16.24 -7.78
CA ASN A 145 8.34 15.31 -6.95
C ASN A 145 9.00 13.92 -6.84
N ARG A 146 10.04 13.63 -7.64
CA ARG A 146 10.65 12.30 -7.71
C ARG A 146 11.11 11.80 -6.34
N SER A 147 11.80 12.64 -5.57
CA SER A 147 12.26 12.29 -4.22
C SER A 147 11.11 11.95 -3.27
N ASP A 148 9.97 12.62 -3.40
CA ASP A 148 8.80 12.35 -2.57
C ASP A 148 8.21 10.98 -2.88
N PHE A 149 8.05 10.65 -4.17
CA PHE A 149 7.55 9.33 -4.58
C PHE A 149 8.49 8.18 -4.22
N GLU A 150 9.79 8.36 -4.44
CA GLU A 150 10.82 7.42 -4.00
C GLU A 150 10.78 7.25 -2.46
N GLY A 151 10.61 8.36 -1.75
CA GLY A 151 10.48 8.38 -0.29
C GLY A 151 9.28 7.57 0.21
N ILE A 152 8.10 7.71 -0.39
CA ILE A 152 6.92 6.91 -0.01
C ILE A 152 7.18 5.43 -0.22
N PHE A 153 7.75 5.07 -1.38
CA PHE A 153 8.04 3.67 -1.69
C PHE A 153 9.03 3.09 -0.68
N SER A 154 10.09 3.84 -0.36
CA SER A 154 11.09 3.45 0.64
C SER A 154 10.47 3.25 2.02
N ARG A 155 9.70 4.24 2.50
CA ARG A 155 9.06 4.18 3.82
C ARG A 155 8.03 3.06 3.89
N GLY A 156 7.20 2.90 2.86
CA GLY A 156 6.18 1.86 2.80
C GLY A 156 6.78 0.46 2.71
N LEU A 157 7.85 0.29 1.94
CA LEU A 157 8.59 -0.98 1.90
C LEU A 157 9.23 -1.29 3.27
N ASN A 158 9.71 -0.26 3.98
CA ASN A 158 10.24 -0.43 5.34
C ASN A 158 9.13 -0.83 6.33
N GLU A 159 7.91 -0.28 6.25
CA GLU A 159 6.78 -0.74 7.08
C GLU A 159 6.55 -2.25 6.90
N VAL A 160 6.50 -2.71 5.65
CA VAL A 160 6.29 -4.13 5.35
C VAL A 160 7.49 -4.98 5.79
N LYS A 161 8.71 -4.48 5.64
CA LYS A 161 9.92 -5.13 6.14
C LYS A 161 9.87 -5.37 7.65
N GLN A 162 9.40 -4.41 8.44
CA GLN A 162 9.26 -4.57 9.90
C GLN A 162 8.20 -5.62 10.25
N LEU A 163 7.09 -5.68 9.50
CA LEU A 163 6.11 -6.75 9.63
C LEU A 163 6.74 -8.13 9.38
N LEU A 164 7.45 -8.29 8.26
CA LEU A 164 8.04 -9.57 7.88
C LEU A 164 9.10 -10.05 8.88
N ARG A 165 9.94 -9.13 9.41
CA ARG A 165 10.89 -9.42 10.49
C ARG A 165 10.20 -9.86 11.76
N GLY A 166 9.17 -9.12 12.19
CA GLY A 166 8.39 -9.46 13.39
C GLY A 166 7.65 -10.80 13.27
N LYS A 167 7.43 -11.30 12.05
CA LYS A 167 6.85 -12.62 11.77
C LYS A 167 7.89 -13.70 11.42
N GLY A 168 9.19 -13.39 11.49
CA GLY A 168 10.27 -14.36 11.24
C GLY A 168 10.42 -14.80 9.78
N VAL A 169 9.96 -14.00 8.82
CA VAL A 169 10.03 -14.33 7.38
C VAL A 169 11.39 -13.98 6.76
N ILE A 170 11.99 -12.88 7.22
CA ILE A 170 13.31 -12.33 6.82
C ILE A 170 14.04 -11.73 8.02
#